data_AF-A0AAV2GDE8-F1
#
_entry.id   AF-A0AAV2GDE8-F1
#
_cell.length_a   1.000
_cell.length_b   1.000
_cell.length_c   1.000
_cell.angle_alpha   90.00
_cell.angle_beta   90.00
_cell.angle_gamma   90.00
#
_symmetry.space_group_name_H-M   'P 1'
#
loop_
_entity.id
_entity.type
_entity.pdbx_description
1 polymer ?
#
loop_
_entity_poly.entity_id
_entity_poly.type
_entity_poly.pdbx_seq_one_letter_code
_entity_poly.pdbx_strand_id
1 'polypeptide(L)'
;MASYVFRCIVLQLLLLILVAAAADHSDDGVNHNSSYASATTAADTGGRDLAVATEEMRRANYFTFVMLLNMMMADQQDAAGNLTFLMPNDRILSRITFKTQQQEAETQVDDDEQSSSSWSVREFMLRHSIPSPLLFDHLWHFPSGSTIPSSSPGYVLHVRNDNDVSSKWWRRRRSNGGGRGNYNFSLNDVKIISPNICTSPASSIRCHGIDGVLPLRPISTPTCGPKSAGPPDVGGDDVGVAISPAPSTTHVDPIQPSPSSPHKRSSSSSFSSSPAGLSSQLLLLLLLFVLVSCWA
;
A
#
# COMPACT_ATOMS: atom_id res chain seq x y z
N MET A 1 -31.46 -52.74 -15.43
CA MET A 1 -30.68 -52.23 -16.59
C MET A 1 -31.15 -50.86 -17.07
N ALA A 2 -32.41 -50.66 -17.45
CA ALA A 2 -32.90 -49.36 -17.97
C ALA A 2 -32.66 -48.14 -17.02
N SER A 3 -32.81 -48.31 -15.70
CA SER A 3 -32.60 -47.22 -14.73
C SER A 3 -31.12 -46.80 -14.60
N TYR A 4 -30.19 -47.75 -14.73
CA TYR A 4 -28.74 -47.47 -14.66
C TYR A 4 -28.26 -46.77 -15.93
N VAL A 5 -28.74 -47.20 -17.09
CA VAL A 5 -28.45 -46.55 -18.38
C VAL A 5 -28.94 -45.10 -18.38
N PHE A 6 -30.15 -44.84 -17.86
CA PHE A 6 -30.67 -43.48 -17.74
C PHE A 6 -29.82 -42.60 -16.81
N ARG A 7 -29.38 -43.13 -15.66
CA ARG A 7 -28.51 -42.39 -14.72
C ARG A 7 -27.13 -42.09 -15.31
N CYS A 8 -26.53 -43.02 -16.06
CA CYS A 8 -25.25 -42.79 -16.75
C CYS A 8 -25.39 -41.71 -17.84
N ILE A 9 -26.47 -41.72 -18.63
CA ILE A 9 -26.71 -40.71 -19.67
C ILE A 9 -26.88 -39.32 -19.07
N VAL A 10 -27.65 -39.19 -17.99
CA VAL A 10 -27.87 -37.90 -17.30
C VAL A 10 -26.56 -37.36 -16.71
N LEU A 11 -25.72 -38.22 -16.12
CA LEU A 11 -24.42 -37.82 -15.58
C LEU A 11 -23.44 -37.40 -16.68
N GLN A 12 -23.41 -38.09 -17.82
CA GLN A 12 -22.58 -37.69 -18.97
C GLN A 12 -23.02 -36.35 -19.56
N LEU A 13 -24.32 -36.11 -19.70
CA LEU A 13 -24.86 -34.82 -20.16
C LEU A 13 -24.49 -33.68 -19.21
N LEU A 14 -24.63 -33.88 -17.89
CA LEU A 14 -24.23 -32.89 -16.89
C LEU A 14 -22.72 -32.59 -16.93
N LEU A 15 -21.88 -33.60 -17.13
CA LEU A 15 -20.44 -33.42 -17.26
C LEU A 15 -20.07 -32.64 -18.54
N LEU A 16 -20.72 -32.95 -19.67
CA LEU A 16 -20.52 -32.23 -20.94
C LEU A 16 -20.93 -30.76 -20.82
N ILE A 17 -22.03 -30.45 -20.13
CA ILE A 17 -22.46 -29.07 -19.88
C ILE A 17 -21.44 -28.33 -19.01
N LEU A 18 -20.90 -28.97 -17.97
CA LEU A 18 -19.86 -28.37 -17.11
C LEU A 18 -18.56 -28.10 -17.87
N VAL A 19 -18.15 -28.99 -18.78
CA VAL A 19 -16.96 -28.79 -19.62
C VAL A 19 -17.18 -27.69 -20.66
N ALA A 20 -18.35 -27.64 -21.30
CA ALA A 20 -18.68 -26.58 -22.25
C ALA A 20 -18.73 -25.20 -21.58
N ALA A 21 -19.31 -25.09 -20.37
CA ALA A 21 -19.34 -23.84 -19.61
C ALA A 21 -17.94 -23.36 -19.18
N ALA A 22 -16.96 -24.26 -19.07
CA ALA A 22 -15.58 -23.90 -18.77
C ALA A 22 -14.76 -23.49 -20.02
N ALA A 23 -15.23 -23.79 -21.23
CA ALA A 23 -14.53 -23.51 -22.48
C ALA A 23 -14.90 -22.16 -23.11
N ASP A 24 -15.97 -21.51 -22.66
CA ASP A 24 -16.54 -20.31 -23.31
C ASP A 24 -15.95 -18.98 -22.80
N HIS A 25 -14.67 -18.97 -22.43
CA HIS A 25 -13.96 -17.76 -22.06
C HIS A 25 -12.65 -17.61 -22.82
N SER A 26 -12.74 -17.62 -24.14
CA SER A 26 -11.67 -17.23 -25.06
C SER A 26 -12.28 -16.89 -26.42
N ASP A 27 -12.44 -15.60 -26.72
CA ASP A 27 -12.39 -15.14 -28.11
C ASP A 27 -12.06 -13.63 -28.22
N ASP A 28 -10.87 -13.39 -28.75
CA ASP A 28 -10.46 -12.54 -29.86
C ASP A 28 -10.93 -11.08 -30.04
N GLY A 29 -9.91 -10.23 -30.19
CA GLY A 29 -10.01 -8.91 -30.81
C GLY A 29 -8.65 -8.46 -31.35
N VAL A 30 -8.22 -9.01 -32.48
CA VAL A 30 -7.12 -8.46 -33.30
C VAL A 30 -7.70 -7.59 -34.41
N ASN A 31 -7.34 -6.30 -34.44
CA ASN A 31 -7.15 -5.60 -35.70
C ASN A 31 -6.15 -4.45 -35.58
N HIS A 32 -5.24 -4.38 -36.56
CA HIS A 32 -4.08 -3.52 -36.62
C HIS A 32 -4.43 -2.06 -36.97
N ASN A 33 -3.99 -1.12 -36.13
CA ASN A 33 -3.37 0.12 -36.62
C ASN A 33 -2.38 0.66 -35.57
N SER A 34 -1.13 0.84 -36.00
CA SER A 34 0.02 1.25 -35.19
C SER A 34 -0.18 2.58 -34.46
N SER A 35 0.37 2.64 -33.24
CA SER A 35 0.62 3.79 -32.34
C SER A 35 -0.32 4.09 -31.15
N TYR A 36 -1.35 3.27 -30.88
CA TYR A 36 -2.23 3.43 -29.69
C TYR A 36 -2.19 2.29 -28.65
N ALA A 37 -1.33 1.28 -28.83
CA ALA A 37 -1.35 0.02 -28.07
C ALA A 37 -0.89 0.07 -26.60
N SER A 38 -0.44 1.21 -26.08
CA SER A 38 -0.03 1.33 -24.67
C SER A 38 -1.13 1.81 -23.71
N ALA A 39 -2.23 2.38 -24.21
CA ALA A 39 -3.31 2.89 -23.36
C ALA A 39 -4.34 1.80 -23.01
N THR A 40 -4.66 0.92 -23.97
CA THR A 40 -5.76 -0.06 -23.83
C THR A 40 -5.44 -1.17 -22.82
N THR A 41 -4.18 -1.60 -22.71
CA THR A 41 -3.75 -2.60 -21.73
C THR A 41 -3.58 -2.02 -20.32
N ALA A 42 -3.22 -0.75 -20.20
CA ALA A 42 -3.10 -0.06 -18.91
C ALA A 42 -4.48 0.21 -18.26
N ALA A 43 -5.48 0.60 -19.07
CA ALA A 43 -6.85 0.82 -18.61
C ALA A 43 -7.53 -0.49 -18.14
N ASP A 44 -7.34 -1.60 -18.87
CA ASP A 44 -7.86 -2.92 -18.46
C ASP A 44 -7.17 -3.42 -17.18
N THR A 45 -5.86 -3.21 -17.05
CA THR A 45 -5.11 -3.58 -15.84
C THR A 45 -5.55 -2.77 -14.62
N GLY A 46 -5.74 -1.45 -14.76
CA GLY A 46 -6.20 -0.58 -13.67
C GLY A 46 -7.61 -0.94 -13.17
N GLY A 47 -8.54 -1.23 -14.09
CA GLY A 47 -9.89 -1.67 -13.75
C GLY A 47 -9.90 -3.01 -13.01
N ARG A 48 -9.09 -3.98 -13.46
CA ARG A 48 -8.94 -5.28 -12.80
C ARG A 48 -8.30 -5.15 -11.42
N ASP A 49 -7.25 -4.35 -11.30
CA ASP A 49 -6.56 -4.07 -10.04
C ASP A 49 -7.53 -3.48 -9.00
N LEU A 50 -8.34 -2.50 -9.43
CA LEU A 50 -9.35 -1.86 -8.61
C LEU A 50 -10.45 -2.83 -8.17
N ALA A 51 -10.94 -3.70 -9.07
CA ALA A 51 -11.96 -4.69 -8.76
C ALA A 51 -11.48 -5.69 -7.70
N VAL A 52 -10.27 -6.22 -7.86
CA VAL A 52 -9.65 -7.15 -6.90
C VAL A 52 -9.44 -6.48 -5.54
N ALA A 53 -8.88 -5.26 -5.52
CA ALA A 53 -8.63 -4.53 -4.28
C ALA A 53 -9.94 -4.17 -3.57
N THR A 54 -10.96 -3.74 -4.32
CA THR A 54 -12.28 -3.42 -3.78
C THR A 54 -12.94 -4.63 -3.10
N GLU A 55 -12.78 -5.82 -3.66
CA GLU A 55 -13.26 -7.04 -3.04
C GLU A 55 -12.52 -7.35 -1.72
N GLU A 56 -11.19 -7.16 -1.67
CA GLU A 56 -10.42 -7.30 -0.42
C GLU A 56 -10.84 -6.25 0.64
N MET A 57 -11.05 -5.00 0.23
CA MET A 57 -11.54 -3.92 1.11
C MET A 57 -12.92 -4.23 1.70
N ARG A 58 -13.85 -4.75 0.89
CA ARG A 58 -15.19 -5.15 1.34
C ARG A 58 -15.13 -6.31 2.33
N ARG A 59 -14.32 -7.34 2.05
CA ARG A 59 -14.11 -8.47 2.99
C ARG A 59 -13.54 -8.01 4.34
N ALA A 60 -12.80 -6.91 4.35
CA ALA A 60 -12.25 -6.31 5.55
C ALA A 60 -13.18 -5.27 6.23
N ASN A 61 -14.43 -5.12 5.76
CA ASN A 61 -15.43 -4.18 6.29
C ASN A 61 -15.11 -2.68 6.12
N TYR A 62 -14.53 -2.29 4.98
CA TYR A 62 -14.32 -0.89 4.61
C TYR A 62 -15.32 -0.44 3.53
N PHE A 63 -16.62 -0.64 3.78
CA PHE A 63 -17.67 -0.43 2.78
C PHE A 63 -17.85 1.03 2.39
N THR A 64 -17.76 1.94 3.37
CA THR A 64 -17.96 3.38 3.12
C THR A 64 -16.79 3.94 2.32
N PHE A 65 -15.56 3.49 2.59
CA PHE A 65 -14.40 3.88 1.80
C PHE A 65 -14.51 3.42 0.35
N VAL A 66 -14.95 2.18 0.13
CA VAL A 66 -15.22 1.65 -1.22
C VAL A 66 -16.29 2.46 -1.95
N MET A 67 -17.33 2.91 -1.26
CA MET A 67 -18.34 3.78 -1.85
C MET A 67 -17.74 5.12 -2.33
N LEU A 68 -16.92 5.77 -1.51
CA LEU A 68 -16.21 7.01 -1.89
C LEU A 68 -15.23 6.78 -3.05
N LEU A 69 -14.53 5.65 -3.05
CA LEU A 69 -13.64 5.25 -4.14
C LEU A 69 -14.40 5.10 -5.45
N ASN A 70 -15.55 4.44 -5.46
CA ASN A 70 -16.38 4.31 -6.66
C ASN A 70 -16.94 5.65 -7.14
N MET A 71 -17.25 6.58 -6.22
CA MET A 71 -17.66 7.94 -6.59
C MET A 71 -16.54 8.73 -7.27
N MET A 72 -15.30 8.59 -6.78
CA MET A 72 -14.12 9.24 -7.38
C MET A 72 -13.75 8.62 -8.73
N MET A 73 -13.74 7.30 -8.81
CA MET A 73 -13.22 6.57 -9.98
C MET A 73 -14.25 6.41 -11.09
N ALA A 74 -15.51 6.79 -10.88
CA ALA A 74 -16.53 6.85 -11.93
C ALA A 74 -16.12 7.72 -13.14
N ASP A 75 -15.19 8.66 -12.94
CA ASP A 75 -14.71 9.60 -13.96
C ASP A 75 -13.25 9.33 -14.41
N GLN A 76 -12.50 8.47 -13.69
CA GLN A 76 -11.05 8.26 -13.92
C GLN A 76 -10.65 6.78 -13.87
N GLN A 77 -11.15 5.98 -14.81
CA GLN A 77 -10.81 4.55 -14.89
C GLN A 77 -9.32 4.29 -15.22
N ASP A 78 -8.64 5.27 -15.84
CA ASP A 78 -7.32 5.11 -16.45
C ASP A 78 -6.13 5.22 -15.46
N ALA A 79 -6.37 5.58 -14.20
CA ALA A 79 -5.30 5.91 -13.24
C ALA A 79 -5.28 5.04 -11.96
N ALA A 80 -6.05 3.95 -11.92
CA ALA A 80 -6.29 3.18 -10.70
C ALA A 80 -5.16 2.22 -10.27
N GLY A 81 -3.98 2.25 -10.92
CA GLY A 81 -2.88 1.32 -10.65
C GLY A 81 -1.80 1.90 -9.73
N ASN A 82 -1.10 1.02 -9.00
CA ASN A 82 0.10 1.33 -8.21
C ASN A 82 -0.10 2.33 -7.06
N LEU A 83 -1.23 2.23 -6.36
CA LEU A 83 -1.57 3.09 -5.22
C LEU A 83 -1.53 2.32 -3.90
N THR A 84 -1.32 3.05 -2.79
CA THR A 84 -1.67 2.56 -1.46
C THR A 84 -2.79 3.39 -0.87
N PHE A 85 -3.90 2.78 -0.51
CA PHE A 85 -5.00 3.46 0.19
C PHE A 85 -4.83 3.37 1.71
N LEU A 86 -5.03 4.50 2.37
CA LEU A 86 -5.10 4.65 3.81
C LEU A 86 -6.57 4.83 4.19
N MET A 87 -7.21 3.76 4.68
CA MET A 87 -8.66 3.67 4.77
C MET A 87 -9.12 3.89 6.21
N PRO A 88 -9.80 5.00 6.53
CA PRO A 88 -10.54 5.09 7.77
C PRO A 88 -11.67 4.05 7.77
N ASN A 89 -11.95 3.44 8.91
CA ASN A 89 -13.06 2.48 9.02
C ASN A 89 -14.42 3.18 8.90
N ASP A 90 -15.46 2.39 8.61
CA ASP A 90 -16.83 2.90 8.40
C ASP A 90 -17.38 3.68 9.61
N ARG A 91 -17.00 3.30 10.83
CA ARG A 91 -17.40 4.01 12.05
C ARG A 91 -16.83 5.42 12.09
N ILE A 92 -15.56 5.60 11.70
CA ILE A 92 -14.92 6.92 11.62
C ILE A 92 -15.58 7.72 10.50
N LEU A 93 -15.73 7.13 9.31
CA LEU A 93 -16.32 7.79 8.14
C LEU A 93 -17.76 8.27 8.38
N SER A 94 -18.57 7.51 9.14
CA SER A 94 -19.95 7.87 9.47
C SER A 94 -20.11 9.18 10.27
N ARG A 95 -19.02 9.66 10.89
CA ARG A 95 -19.02 10.86 11.75
C ARG A 95 -18.46 12.08 11.03
N ILE A 96 -17.91 11.92 9.83
CA ILE A 96 -17.31 13.01 9.07
C ILE A 96 -18.41 13.72 8.30
N THR A 97 -18.45 15.05 8.42
CA THR A 97 -19.25 15.89 7.53
C THR A 97 -18.31 16.54 6.53
N PHE A 98 -18.37 16.12 5.25
CA PHE A 98 -17.51 16.64 4.19
C PHE A 98 -17.66 18.16 3.96
N LYS A 99 -18.81 18.74 4.35
CA LYS A 99 -19.06 20.19 4.28
C LYS A 99 -18.26 21.02 5.30
N THR A 100 -17.90 20.45 6.45
CA THR A 100 -17.23 21.20 7.53
C THR A 100 -15.73 21.37 7.29
N GLN A 101 -15.15 20.60 6.36
CA GLN A 101 -13.75 20.71 5.97
C GLN A 101 -13.48 21.90 5.01
N GLN A 102 -14.53 22.43 4.37
CA GLN A 102 -14.45 23.54 3.42
C GLN A 102 -14.41 24.91 4.13
N GLN A 103 -14.87 24.99 5.38
CA GLN A 103 -15.21 26.25 6.05
C GLN A 103 -14.03 27.01 6.69
N GLU A 104 -12.79 26.53 6.57
CA GLU A 104 -11.59 27.25 7.04
C GLU A 104 -10.70 27.77 5.89
N ALA A 105 -11.11 27.59 4.63
CA ALA A 105 -10.32 27.92 3.45
C ALA A 105 -11.07 28.76 2.41
N GLU A 106 -11.99 29.63 2.82
CA GLU A 106 -12.60 30.61 1.91
C GLU A 106 -12.12 32.03 2.22
N THR A 107 -11.15 32.47 1.42
CA THR A 107 -11.07 33.85 0.95
C THR A 107 -11.07 33.78 -0.58
N GLN A 108 -12.03 34.47 -1.20
CA GLN A 108 -12.30 34.61 -2.66
C GLN A 108 -12.92 33.38 -3.37
N VAL A 109 -14.22 33.37 -3.67
CA VAL A 109 -14.99 34.11 -4.71
C VAL A 109 -14.63 33.66 -6.14
N ASP A 110 -15.49 32.83 -6.74
CA ASP A 110 -16.16 33.08 -8.03
C ASP A 110 -17.19 31.95 -8.29
N ASP A 111 -18.35 32.33 -8.84
CA ASP A 111 -19.58 31.53 -8.95
C ASP A 111 -19.48 30.37 -9.97
N ASP A 112 -19.51 29.12 -9.49
CA ASP A 112 -19.90 27.93 -10.29
C ASP A 112 -20.43 26.82 -9.34
N GLU A 113 -21.69 26.95 -8.95
CA GLU A 113 -22.34 26.23 -7.83
C GLU A 113 -22.68 24.75 -8.09
N GLN A 114 -22.12 24.09 -9.12
CA GLN A 114 -22.56 22.73 -9.50
C GLN A 114 -21.49 21.62 -9.44
N SER A 115 -20.25 21.93 -9.04
CA SER A 115 -19.13 20.94 -8.95
C SER A 115 -18.61 20.65 -7.53
N SER A 116 -19.06 21.40 -6.52
CA SER A 116 -18.40 21.47 -5.20
C SER A 116 -18.36 20.14 -4.40
N SER A 117 -19.36 19.27 -4.55
CA SER A 117 -19.40 18.01 -3.77
C SER A 117 -18.39 16.94 -4.25
N SER A 118 -18.19 16.80 -5.57
CA SER A 118 -17.26 15.82 -6.14
C SER A 118 -15.81 16.17 -5.81
N TRP A 119 -15.48 17.47 -5.81
CA TRP A 119 -14.16 17.97 -5.43
C TRP A 119 -13.78 17.53 -4.01
N SER A 120 -14.71 17.63 -3.05
CA SER A 120 -14.45 17.24 -1.66
C SER A 120 -14.14 15.75 -1.48
N VAL A 121 -14.81 14.87 -2.25
CA VAL A 121 -14.57 13.42 -2.21
C VAL A 121 -13.23 13.10 -2.87
N ARG A 122 -12.95 13.69 -4.04
CA ARG A 122 -11.68 13.48 -4.75
C ARG A 122 -10.49 13.93 -3.91
N GLU A 123 -10.55 15.12 -3.32
CA GLU A 123 -9.49 15.64 -2.46
C GLU A 123 -9.30 14.77 -1.20
N PHE A 124 -10.40 14.31 -0.59
CA PHE A 124 -10.35 13.37 0.52
C PHE A 124 -9.62 12.08 0.11
N MET A 125 -9.99 11.47 -1.00
CA MET A 125 -9.41 10.22 -1.47
C MET A 125 -7.93 10.38 -1.82
N LEU A 126 -7.55 11.49 -2.48
CA LEU A 126 -6.16 11.78 -2.84
C LEU A 126 -5.25 11.99 -1.61
N ARG A 127 -5.75 12.62 -0.54
CA ARG A 127 -5.02 12.72 0.74
C ARG A 127 -4.82 11.37 1.40
N HIS A 128 -5.75 10.45 1.17
CA HIS A 128 -5.76 9.09 1.69
C HIS A 128 -5.14 8.07 0.72
N SER A 129 -4.39 8.51 -0.28
CA SER A 129 -3.63 7.64 -1.17
C SER A 129 -2.17 8.03 -1.24
N ILE A 130 -1.30 7.02 -1.40
CA ILE A 130 0.12 7.19 -1.69
C ILE A 130 0.35 6.71 -3.13
N PRO A 131 1.05 7.48 -3.99
CA PRO A 131 1.30 7.14 -5.39
C PRO A 131 2.40 6.07 -5.54
N SER A 132 2.34 5.02 -4.72
CA SER A 132 3.24 3.88 -4.73
C SER A 132 2.60 2.70 -3.99
N PRO A 133 2.79 1.45 -4.43
CA PRO A 133 2.31 0.26 -3.73
C PRO A 133 3.24 -0.08 -2.56
N LEU A 134 2.77 0.17 -1.35
CA LEU A 134 3.52 -0.01 -0.11
C LEU A 134 2.83 -1.09 0.74
N LEU A 135 3.58 -2.16 1.02
CA LEU A 135 3.23 -3.08 2.08
C LEU A 135 3.66 -2.50 3.42
N PHE A 136 3.02 -2.97 4.49
CA PHE A 136 3.37 -2.54 5.84
C PHE A 136 4.82 -2.84 6.20
N ASP A 137 5.36 -3.95 5.71
CA ASP A 137 6.78 -4.30 5.91
C ASP A 137 7.70 -3.24 5.30
N HIS A 138 7.32 -2.59 4.19
CA HIS A 138 8.09 -1.48 3.62
C HIS A 138 7.93 -0.22 4.47
N LEU A 139 6.69 0.12 4.85
CA LEU A 139 6.38 1.26 5.71
C LEU A 139 7.16 1.21 7.03
N TRP A 140 7.30 0.03 7.62
CA TRP A 140 8.02 -0.19 8.86
C TRP A 140 9.50 0.25 8.83
N HIS A 141 10.13 0.29 7.66
CA HIS A 141 11.53 0.70 7.51
C HIS A 141 11.71 2.22 7.40
N PHE A 142 10.63 2.98 7.26
CA PHE A 142 10.73 4.44 7.25
C PHE A 142 11.10 4.94 8.66
N PRO A 143 12.19 5.71 8.80
CA PRO A 143 12.58 6.25 10.09
C PRO A 143 11.58 7.32 10.54
N SER A 144 11.40 7.44 11.85
CA SER A 144 10.64 8.54 12.45
C SER A 144 11.18 9.89 11.97
N GLY A 145 10.27 10.80 11.60
CA GLY A 145 10.60 12.13 11.07
C GLY A 145 10.76 12.18 9.54
N SER A 146 10.73 11.04 8.85
CA SER A 146 10.65 11.02 7.38
C SER A 146 9.26 11.44 6.88
N THR A 147 9.18 11.74 5.59
CA THR A 147 7.96 12.17 4.92
C THR A 147 7.66 11.32 3.69
N ILE A 148 6.38 11.02 3.45
CA ILE A 148 5.89 10.30 2.28
C ILE A 148 4.90 11.20 1.53
N PRO A 149 5.05 11.43 0.21
CA PRO A 149 4.06 12.19 -0.54
C PRO A 149 2.74 11.41 -0.64
N SER A 150 1.62 12.11 -0.48
CA SER A 150 0.32 11.56 -0.87
C SER A 150 0.04 11.84 -2.35
N SER A 151 -1.06 11.32 -2.89
CA SER A 151 -1.53 11.67 -4.24
C SER A 151 -2.18 13.06 -4.29
N SER A 152 -2.48 13.67 -3.14
CA SER A 152 -2.92 15.06 -3.07
C SER A 152 -1.71 15.99 -3.25
N PRO A 153 -1.73 16.89 -4.25
CA PRO A 153 -0.60 17.78 -4.53
C PRO A 153 -0.22 18.62 -3.30
N GLY A 154 1.06 18.60 -2.93
CA GLY A 154 1.57 19.37 -1.79
C GLY A 154 1.25 18.79 -0.41
N TYR A 155 0.48 17.71 -0.31
CA TYR A 155 0.18 17.07 0.96
C TYR A 155 1.17 15.94 1.27
N VAL A 156 1.89 16.08 2.39
CA VAL A 156 2.90 15.14 2.87
C VAL A 156 2.45 14.43 4.14
N LEU A 157 2.80 13.15 4.24
CA LEU A 157 2.56 12.30 5.38
C LEU A 157 3.83 12.21 6.22
N HIS A 158 3.79 12.73 7.44
CA HIS A 158 4.86 12.61 8.42
C HIS A 158 4.83 11.26 9.10
N VAL A 159 5.94 10.52 9.00
CA VAL A 159 6.10 9.20 9.59
C VAL A 159 6.50 9.34 11.05
N ARG A 160 5.75 8.72 11.95
CA ARG A 160 6.19 8.41 13.31
C ARG A 160 6.19 6.91 13.52
N ASN A 161 7.36 6.40 13.88
CA ASN A 161 7.66 4.99 14.03
C ASN A 161 8.27 4.76 15.42
N ASP A 162 7.41 4.53 16.41
CA ASP A 162 7.80 4.42 17.82
C ASP A 162 8.34 3.02 18.17
N ASN A 163 8.57 2.19 17.16
CA ASN A 163 9.24 0.91 17.25
C ASN A 163 10.78 1.02 17.20
N ASP A 164 11.31 2.23 16.98
CA ASP A 164 12.73 2.44 16.76
C ASP A 164 13.49 1.84 17.94
N VAL A 165 14.50 1.03 17.62
CA VAL A 165 15.20 0.09 18.51
C VAL A 165 15.94 0.82 19.64
N SER A 166 16.07 2.14 19.52
CA SER A 166 16.54 3.08 20.55
C SER A 166 15.58 3.19 21.75
N SER A 167 14.29 2.88 21.58
CA SER A 167 13.29 2.98 22.63
C SER A 167 13.35 1.76 23.56
N LYS A 168 13.88 1.98 24.77
CA LYS A 168 14.04 1.02 25.89
C LYS A 168 12.77 0.19 26.18
N TRP A 169 11.60 0.67 25.77
CA TRP A 169 10.30 0.03 25.93
C TRP A 169 10.12 -1.26 25.09
N TRP A 170 10.69 -1.33 23.88
CA TRP A 170 10.56 -2.51 23.00
C TRP A 170 11.19 -3.77 23.62
N ARG A 171 12.36 -3.64 24.26
CA ARG A 171 13.05 -4.78 24.91
C ARG A 171 12.20 -5.42 26.02
N ARG A 172 11.39 -4.63 26.73
CA ARG A 172 10.58 -5.10 27.87
C ARG A 172 9.25 -5.73 27.44
N ARG A 173 8.70 -5.36 26.29
CA ARG A 173 7.41 -5.91 25.82
C ARG A 173 7.59 -7.27 25.13
N ARG A 174 8.73 -7.51 24.49
CA ARG A 174 9.06 -8.80 23.86
C ARG A 174 9.22 -9.94 24.88
N SER A 175 9.61 -9.64 26.12
CA SER A 175 9.77 -10.66 27.17
C SER A 175 8.46 -11.17 27.78
N ASN A 176 7.33 -10.48 27.57
CA ASN A 176 6.03 -10.83 28.19
C ASN A 176 5.08 -11.62 27.27
N GLY A 177 5.57 -12.26 26.21
CA GLY A 177 4.78 -13.20 25.39
C GLY A 177 3.61 -12.59 24.58
N GLY A 178 3.43 -11.27 24.60
CA GLY A 178 2.36 -10.56 23.88
C GLY A 178 2.66 -10.34 22.39
N GLY A 179 3.06 -11.40 21.68
CA GLY A 179 3.57 -11.40 20.31
C GLY A 179 2.57 -11.09 19.18
N ARG A 180 1.48 -10.37 19.47
CA ARG A 180 0.71 -9.67 18.43
C ARG A 180 1.26 -8.26 18.35
N GLY A 181 2.13 -8.04 17.37
CA GLY A 181 2.89 -6.81 17.19
C GLY A 181 2.00 -5.58 17.36
N ASN A 182 2.20 -4.84 18.45
CA ASN A 182 1.62 -3.51 18.57
C ASN A 182 2.49 -2.61 17.69
N TYR A 183 2.18 -2.60 16.40
CA TYR A 183 2.84 -1.72 15.46
C TYR A 183 2.47 -0.29 15.84
N ASN A 184 3.44 0.48 16.31
CA ASN A 184 3.23 1.88 16.65
C ASN A 184 3.78 2.75 15.52
N PHE A 185 3.12 2.62 14.37
CA PHE A 185 3.40 3.36 13.14
C PHE A 185 2.21 4.26 12.83
N SER A 186 2.47 5.55 12.64
CA SER A 186 1.46 6.54 12.32
C SER A 186 1.91 7.51 11.24
N LEU A 187 0.94 8.01 10.48
CA LEU A 187 1.08 8.99 9.42
C LEU A 187 0.25 10.23 9.81
N ASN A 188 0.90 11.39 9.96
CA ASN A 188 0.26 12.61 10.47
C ASN A 188 -0.54 12.38 11.77
N ASP A 189 0.09 11.68 12.72
CA ASP A 189 -0.51 11.25 14.01
C ASP A 189 -1.70 10.29 13.90
N VAL A 190 -2.04 9.82 12.70
CA VAL A 190 -3.06 8.78 12.50
C VAL A 190 -2.40 7.40 12.42
N LYS A 191 -2.77 6.50 13.33
CA LYS A 191 -2.16 5.17 13.45
C LYS A 191 -2.66 4.20 12.37
N ILE A 192 -1.76 3.37 11.84
CA ILE A 192 -2.14 2.18 11.06
C ILE A 192 -2.61 1.09 12.03
N ILE A 193 -3.88 0.67 11.92
CA ILE A 193 -4.52 -0.32 12.79
C ILE A 193 -4.81 -1.64 12.10
N SER A 194 -4.83 -1.66 10.76
CA SER A 194 -5.04 -2.88 9.98
C SER A 194 -4.09 -2.89 8.79
N PRO A 195 -2.85 -3.37 8.97
CA PRO A 195 -1.87 -3.43 7.89
C PRO A 195 -2.28 -4.48 6.85
N ASN A 196 -1.77 -4.32 5.63
CA ASN A 196 -1.85 -5.31 4.55
C ASN A 196 -3.26 -5.89 4.31
N ILE A 197 -4.26 -5.03 4.09
CA ILE A 197 -5.62 -5.48 3.75
C ILE A 197 -5.66 -6.00 2.31
N CYS A 198 -5.13 -5.21 1.36
CA CYS A 198 -5.06 -5.60 -0.05
C CYS A 198 -3.70 -6.25 -0.32
N THR A 199 -3.67 -7.58 -0.42
CA THR A 199 -2.43 -8.36 -0.57
C THR A 199 -2.43 -9.27 -1.78
N SER A 200 -3.54 -9.30 -2.53
CA SER A 200 -3.63 -10.09 -3.74
C SER A 200 -2.47 -9.74 -4.68
N PRO A 201 -1.74 -10.76 -5.20
CA PRO A 201 -0.73 -10.54 -6.22
C PRO A 201 -1.33 -10.15 -7.58
N ALA A 202 -2.65 -10.36 -7.75
CA ALA A 202 -3.39 -9.99 -8.96
C ALA A 202 -3.85 -8.53 -8.98
N SER A 203 -3.47 -7.73 -7.99
CA SER A 203 -3.70 -6.28 -7.96
C SER A 203 -2.41 -5.58 -7.58
N SER A 204 -2.10 -4.45 -8.22
CA SER A 204 -1.00 -3.57 -7.79
C SER A 204 -1.38 -2.68 -6.60
N ILE A 205 -2.67 -2.55 -6.28
CA ILE A 205 -3.17 -1.68 -5.21
C ILE A 205 -2.86 -2.32 -3.84
N ARG A 206 -2.34 -1.50 -2.93
CA ARG A 206 -2.18 -1.84 -1.51
C ARG A 206 -3.15 -1.03 -0.68
N CYS A 207 -3.52 -1.56 0.48
CA CYS A 207 -4.41 -0.83 1.36
C CYS A 207 -4.17 -1.16 2.83
N HIS A 208 -4.33 -0.15 3.68
CA HIS A 208 -4.12 -0.21 5.12
C HIS A 208 -5.25 0.51 5.83
N GLY A 209 -5.78 -0.08 6.90
CA GLY A 209 -6.75 0.56 7.76
C GLY A 209 -6.08 1.51 8.75
N ILE A 210 -6.66 2.71 8.91
CA ILE A 210 -6.15 3.76 9.80
C ILE A 210 -7.18 4.17 10.86
N ASP A 211 -6.71 4.61 12.02
CA ASP A 211 -7.53 4.96 13.20
C ASP A 211 -7.98 6.42 13.23
N GLY A 212 -8.21 7.00 12.06
CA GLY A 212 -8.59 8.40 11.96
C GLY A 212 -8.67 8.85 10.52
N VAL A 213 -8.86 10.15 10.36
CA VAL A 213 -8.93 10.83 9.08
C VAL A 213 -7.73 11.72 8.99
N LEU A 214 -7.03 11.68 7.86
CA LEU A 214 -5.92 12.58 7.62
C LEU A 214 -6.44 14.03 7.57
N PRO A 215 -5.84 14.96 8.34
CA PRO A 215 -6.29 16.35 8.40
C PRO A 215 -6.15 17.05 7.02
N LEU A 216 -6.85 18.16 6.77
CA LEU A 216 -6.66 18.90 5.51
C LEU A 216 -5.32 19.59 5.43
N ARG A 217 -4.91 20.18 6.56
CA ARG A 217 -3.63 20.88 6.67
C ARG A 217 -2.64 19.92 7.34
N PRO A 218 -1.45 19.72 6.75
CA PRO A 218 -0.36 19.11 7.49
C PRO A 218 -0.19 19.89 8.79
N ILE A 219 -0.14 19.20 9.92
CA ILE A 219 0.15 19.84 11.21
C ILE A 219 1.46 20.59 10.97
N SER A 220 1.38 21.93 10.99
CA SER A 220 2.58 22.77 10.94
C SER A 220 3.39 22.30 12.14
N THR A 221 4.52 21.65 11.88
CA THR A 221 5.48 21.41 12.95
C THR A 221 5.74 22.75 13.61
N PRO A 222 5.72 22.86 14.95
CA PRO A 222 6.05 24.12 15.60
C PRO A 222 7.44 24.49 15.09
N THR A 223 7.50 25.57 14.32
CA THR A 223 8.76 26.19 13.93
C THR A 223 9.50 26.42 15.24
N CYS A 224 10.59 25.69 15.46
CA CYS A 224 11.62 26.13 16.38
C CYS A 224 12.15 27.43 15.80
N GLY A 225 11.46 28.53 16.11
CA GLY A 225 11.98 29.87 15.89
C GLY A 225 13.31 29.95 16.64
N PRO A 226 14.34 30.56 16.05
CA PRO A 226 15.52 30.88 16.82
C PRO A 226 15.05 31.71 18.02
N LYS A 227 15.37 31.24 19.23
CA LYS A 227 15.31 32.08 20.42
C LYS A 227 16.19 33.29 20.11
N SER A 228 15.55 34.38 19.72
CA SER A 228 16.18 35.70 19.68
C SER A 228 16.39 36.08 21.13
N ALA A 229 17.49 35.60 21.70
CA ALA A 229 18.06 36.16 22.90
C ALA A 229 18.56 37.55 22.50
N GLY A 230 17.82 38.58 22.92
CA GLY A 230 18.30 39.95 22.81
C GLY A 230 19.66 40.09 23.51
N PRO A 231 20.56 40.91 22.97
CA PRO A 231 21.85 41.16 23.62
C PRO A 231 21.62 42.08 24.84
N PRO A 232 22.32 41.87 25.97
CA PRO A 232 22.57 42.96 26.89
C PRO A 232 23.67 43.84 26.31
N ASP A 233 23.32 45.08 26.03
CA ASP A 233 24.24 46.18 25.73
C ASP A 233 24.81 46.77 27.04
N VAL A 234 25.93 47.49 26.91
CA VAL A 234 26.74 48.22 27.92
C VAL A 234 27.76 47.33 28.67
N GLY A 235 29.08 47.52 28.59
CA GLY A 235 29.96 48.52 27.98
C GLY A 235 31.34 48.43 28.69
N GLY A 236 32.44 48.82 28.02
CA GLY A 236 33.72 49.12 28.68
C GLY A 236 34.99 48.49 28.08
N ASP A 237 35.63 49.27 27.21
CA ASP A 237 37.06 49.46 26.88
C ASP A 237 38.15 48.47 27.40
N ASP A 238 39.00 48.04 26.46
CA ASP A 238 40.42 48.44 26.31
C ASP A 238 41.43 47.30 25.99
N VAL A 239 42.10 47.51 24.85
CA VAL A 239 43.46 47.10 24.39
C VAL A 239 44.01 45.68 24.66
N GLY A 240 44.40 44.99 23.58
CA GLY A 240 45.39 43.91 23.66
C GLY A 240 45.59 43.07 22.39
N VAL A 241 46.47 43.51 21.49
CA VAL A 241 47.03 42.77 20.35
C VAL A 241 47.80 41.53 20.82
N ALA A 242 47.60 40.34 20.20
CA ALA A 242 48.67 39.36 19.91
C ALA A 242 48.19 38.06 19.20
N ILE A 243 48.50 37.98 17.90
CA ILE A 243 49.24 36.92 17.19
C ILE A 243 49.11 35.45 17.67
N SER A 244 48.58 34.61 16.77
CA SER A 244 48.71 33.12 16.66
C SER A 244 50.17 32.61 16.80
N PRO A 245 50.44 31.37 17.28
CA PRO A 245 50.39 30.24 16.33
C PRO A 245 50.02 28.86 16.91
N ALA A 246 49.75 27.96 15.98
CA ALA A 246 49.55 26.51 16.13
C ALA A 246 50.75 25.77 16.72
N PRO A 247 50.54 24.51 17.17
CA PRO A 247 51.57 23.48 17.10
C PRO A 247 51.18 22.34 16.15
N SER A 248 52.12 22.03 15.26
CA SER A 248 52.14 20.87 14.37
C SER A 248 52.70 19.63 15.09
N THR A 249 52.13 18.46 14.72
CA THR A 249 52.78 17.17 14.40
C THR A 249 53.75 16.49 15.37
N THR A 250 53.42 15.25 15.75
CA THR A 250 54.30 14.06 15.70
C THR A 250 53.40 12.80 15.60
N HIS A 251 53.39 12.04 14.50
CA HIS A 251 54.35 11.05 13.97
C HIS A 251 54.03 9.60 14.45
N VAL A 252 53.28 8.84 13.63
CA VAL A 252 53.60 7.58 12.92
C VAL A 252 53.85 6.35 13.82
N ASP A 253 53.01 5.31 13.71
CA ASP A 253 53.47 4.04 13.13
C ASP A 253 52.34 3.14 12.55
N PRO A 254 52.58 2.45 11.42
CA PRO A 254 51.65 1.55 10.73
C PRO A 254 52.02 0.06 10.88
N ILE A 255 51.04 -0.78 11.22
CA ILE A 255 51.14 -2.26 11.27
C ILE A 255 49.72 -2.78 10.95
N GLN A 256 49.40 -3.76 10.11
CA GLN A 256 50.06 -4.64 9.15
C GLN A 256 48.90 -5.48 8.55
N PRO A 257 48.79 -5.74 7.24
CA PRO A 257 47.77 -6.63 6.68
C PRO A 257 48.32 -8.04 6.47
N SER A 258 47.56 -9.08 6.86
CA SER A 258 47.80 -10.50 6.50
C SER A 258 46.62 -11.39 6.99
N PRO A 259 46.41 -12.61 6.47
CA PRO A 259 46.00 -12.93 5.11
C PRO A 259 44.78 -13.88 5.05
N SER A 260 44.30 -14.06 3.82
CA SER A 260 43.25 -14.96 3.28
C SER A 260 43.25 -16.44 3.70
N SER A 261 42.04 -17.04 3.78
CA SER A 261 41.56 -18.26 3.05
C SER A 261 40.42 -19.00 3.82
N PRO A 262 39.73 -20.03 3.27
CA PRO A 262 38.99 -20.06 2.00
C PRO A 262 37.59 -20.76 2.10
N HIS A 263 36.83 -20.69 1.01
CA HIS A 263 35.74 -21.60 0.57
C HIS A 263 34.63 -22.06 1.54
N LYS A 264 33.38 -21.73 1.18
CA LYS A 264 32.35 -22.75 0.91
C LYS A 264 31.30 -22.22 -0.07
N ARG A 265 31.39 -22.71 -1.31
CA ARG A 265 30.29 -22.76 -2.26
C ARG A 265 29.25 -23.75 -1.71
N SER A 266 27.99 -23.33 -1.62
CA SER A 266 26.86 -24.24 -1.59
C SER A 266 25.88 -23.80 -2.68
N SER A 267 26.02 -24.46 -3.82
CA SER A 267 25.03 -24.59 -4.88
C SER A 267 23.95 -25.59 -4.45
N SER A 268 22.69 -25.18 -4.55
CA SER A 268 21.42 -25.94 -4.69
C SER A 268 20.34 -25.20 -3.89
N SER A 269 19.10 -25.00 -4.33
CA SER A 269 18.37 -25.44 -5.51
C SER A 269 17.22 -24.45 -5.71
N SER A 270 17.03 -24.00 -6.94
CA SER A 270 15.83 -23.28 -7.35
C SER A 270 14.67 -24.27 -7.40
N PHE A 271 13.82 -24.30 -6.37
CA PHE A 271 12.51 -24.92 -6.48
C PHE A 271 11.54 -23.86 -7.01
N SER A 272 11.50 -23.76 -8.34
CA SER A 272 10.38 -23.18 -9.07
C SER A 272 9.24 -24.19 -9.01
N SER A 273 8.31 -24.01 -8.07
CA SER A 273 7.04 -24.71 -8.06
C SER A 273 6.00 -23.83 -8.75
N SER A 274 5.84 -24.02 -10.06
CA SER A 274 4.69 -23.51 -10.81
C SER A 274 3.41 -24.20 -10.29
N PRO A 275 2.38 -23.47 -9.83
CA PRO A 275 1.08 -24.04 -9.54
C PRO A 275 0.25 -24.05 -10.83
N ALA A 276 0.58 -24.95 -11.75
CA ALA A 276 -0.24 -25.20 -12.93
C ALA A 276 -0.29 -26.71 -13.14
N GLY A 277 -1.39 -27.35 -12.71
CA GLY A 277 -1.58 -28.77 -13.02
C GLY A 277 -2.63 -29.55 -12.24
N LEU A 278 -3.21 -29.00 -11.16
CA LEU A 278 -4.22 -29.75 -10.39
C LEU A 278 -5.57 -29.85 -11.14
N SER A 279 -5.88 -28.94 -12.06
CA SER A 279 -7.14 -28.96 -12.82
C SER A 279 -7.22 -30.13 -13.81
N SER A 280 -6.16 -30.37 -14.59
CA SER A 280 -6.16 -31.44 -15.61
C SER A 280 -6.12 -32.84 -15.02
N GLN A 281 -5.40 -33.04 -13.92
CA GLN A 281 -5.33 -34.34 -13.22
C GLN A 281 -6.67 -34.68 -12.55
N LEU A 282 -7.35 -33.68 -11.97
CA LEU A 282 -8.67 -33.89 -11.36
C LEU A 282 -9.72 -34.24 -12.41
N LEU A 283 -9.69 -33.57 -13.58
CA LEU A 283 -10.60 -33.85 -14.70
C LEU A 283 -10.43 -35.28 -15.24
N LEU A 284 -9.17 -35.74 -15.39
CA LEU A 284 -8.86 -37.10 -15.85
C LEU A 284 -9.36 -38.16 -14.85
N LEU A 285 -9.16 -37.93 -13.55
CA LEU A 285 -9.65 -38.82 -12.49
C LEU A 285 -11.19 -38.87 -12.45
N LEU A 286 -11.85 -37.73 -12.65
CA LEU A 286 -13.31 -37.65 -12.70
C LEU A 286 -13.87 -38.41 -13.92
N LEU A 287 -13.23 -38.28 -15.09
CA LEU A 287 -13.58 -39.05 -16.29
C LEU A 287 -13.38 -40.55 -16.10
N LEU A 288 -12.26 -40.98 -15.51
CA LEU A 288 -12.02 -42.39 -15.22
C LEU A 288 -13.02 -42.98 -14.22
N PHE A 289 -13.38 -42.22 -13.18
CA PHE A 289 -14.38 -42.65 -12.21
C PHE A 289 -15.75 -42.86 -12.87
N VAL A 290 -16.17 -41.95 -13.75
CA VAL A 290 -17.44 -42.08 -14.51
C VAL A 290 -17.41 -43.29 -15.46
N LEU A 291 -16.28 -43.55 -16.12
CA LEU A 291 -16.13 -44.70 -17.02
C LEU A 291 -16.21 -46.04 -16.26
N VAL A 292 -15.56 -46.15 -15.10
CA VAL A 292 -15.63 -47.36 -14.26
C VAL A 292 -17.03 -47.55 -13.68
N SER A 293 -17.69 -46.46 -13.29
CA SER A 293 -19.05 -46.48 -12.73
C SER A 293 -20.12 -46.92 -13.73
N CYS A 294 -19.89 -46.76 -15.04
CA CYS A 294 -20.82 -47.21 -16.08
C CYS A 294 -20.49 -48.61 -16.61
N TRP A 295 -19.37 -49.21 -16.19
CA TRP A 295 -18.97 -50.57 -16.60
C TRP A 295 -19.36 -51.65 -15.59
N ALA A 296 -19.50 -51.29 -14.30
CA ALA A 296 -20.00 -52.16 -13.23
C ALA A 296 -21.53 -52.07 -13.06
#